data_AF-A0A351SB64-F1
#
_entry.id   AF-A0A351SB64-F1
#
_cell.length_a   1.000
_cell.length_b   1.000
_cell.length_c   1.000
_cell.angle_alpha   90.00
_cell.angle_beta   90.00
_cell.angle_gamma   90.00
#
_symmetry.space_group_name_H-M   'P 1'
#
loop_
_entity.id
_entity.type
_entity.pdbx_description
1 polymer ?
#
loop_
_entity_poly.entity_id
_entity_poly.type
_entity_poly.pdbx_seq_one_letter_code
_entity_poly.pdbx_strand_id
1 'polypeptide(L)'
;LLRGDRIIFVTAIPNAHPCEYGGTGWIMELVALTGTNLIDETPWDINGDGKFDENDYVTDSTDVDGDGDTTEKIPVSGKRSEVGLIKTPGIIYTDQREYKFTSGSSGGIEKTVESSSIKPGRQSWRQIR
;
A
#
# COMPACT_ATOMS: atom_id res chain seq x y z
N LEU A 1 9.33 4.85 4.93
CA LEU A 1 10.09 4.80 3.65
C LEU A 1 9.48 5.84 2.72
N LEU A 2 10.28 6.75 2.18
CA LEU A 2 9.84 7.67 1.12
C LEU A 2 10.29 7.10 -0.23
N ARG A 3 9.38 6.95 -1.18
CA ARG A 3 9.67 6.35 -2.49
C ARG A 3 8.81 7.01 -3.57
N GLY A 4 9.46 7.64 -4.55
CA GLY A 4 8.76 8.50 -5.50
C GLY A 4 8.06 9.64 -4.77
N ASP A 5 6.77 9.81 -5.02
CA ASP A 5 5.85 10.74 -4.36
C ASP A 5 5.04 10.10 -3.22
N ARG A 6 5.35 8.86 -2.83
CA ARG A 6 4.59 8.09 -1.83
C ARG A 6 5.38 7.84 -0.55
N ILE A 7 4.68 7.90 0.58
CA ILE A 7 5.19 7.48 1.88
C ILE A 7 4.63 6.11 2.25
N ILE A 8 5.54 5.18 2.54
CA ILE A 8 5.24 3.79 2.90
C ILE A 8 5.64 3.56 4.34
N PHE A 9 4.70 3.07 5.15
CA PHE A 9 4.96 2.73 6.55
C PHE A 9 4.11 1.54 6.98
N VAL A 10 4.46 0.97 8.12
CA VAL A 10 3.73 -0.16 8.70
C VAL A 10 3.17 0.24 10.05
N THR A 11 1.98 -0.26 10.37
CA THR A 11 1.35 -0.10 11.68
C THR A 11 1.44 -1.40 12.47
N ALA A 12 1.31 -1.31 13.79
CA ALA A 12 1.30 -2.46 14.68
C ALA A 12 0.05 -2.41 15.56
N ILE A 13 -0.74 -3.49 15.51
CA ILE A 13 -1.87 -3.77 16.39
C ILE A 13 -1.45 -4.96 17.25
N PRO A 14 -0.92 -4.73 18.46
CA PRO A 14 -0.37 -5.79 19.30
C PRO A 14 -1.47 -6.71 19.84
N ASN A 15 -1.11 -7.97 20.06
CA ASN A 15 -1.93 -8.96 20.76
C ASN A 15 -1.17 -9.49 21.98
N ALA A 16 -1.81 -9.47 23.15
CA ALA A 16 -1.20 -9.88 24.42
C ALA A 16 -1.24 -11.40 24.67
N HIS A 17 -1.93 -12.18 23.83
CA HIS A 17 -1.96 -13.63 23.97
C HIS A 17 -0.57 -14.24 23.73
N PRO A 18 0.02 -14.94 24.71
CA PRO A 18 1.42 -15.38 24.64
C PRO A 18 1.67 -16.50 23.61
N CYS A 19 0.63 -17.20 23.19
CA CYS A 19 0.70 -18.24 22.16
C CYS A 19 0.54 -17.69 20.74
N GLU A 20 0.15 -16.41 20.61
CA GLU A 20 0.00 -15.73 19.32
C GLU A 20 1.30 -15.06 18.91
N TYR A 21 1.44 -14.74 17.62
CA TYR A 21 2.65 -14.16 17.05
C TYR A 21 2.80 -12.65 17.35
N GLY A 22 2.27 -12.16 18.47
CA GLY A 22 2.39 -10.77 18.91
C GLY A 22 1.41 -9.77 18.29
N GLY A 23 0.58 -10.17 17.33
CA GLY A 23 -0.48 -9.32 16.76
C GLY A 23 -0.46 -9.25 15.23
N THR A 24 -1.06 -8.19 14.70
CA THR A 24 -1.17 -7.93 13.25
C THR A 24 -0.76 -6.49 12.96
N GLY A 25 -0.66 -6.13 11.69
CA GLY A 25 -0.32 -4.79 11.26
C GLY A 25 -0.89 -4.51 9.88
N TRP A 26 -0.69 -3.28 9.44
CA TRP A 26 -1.03 -2.85 8.09
C TRP A 26 0.21 -2.33 7.41
N ILE A 27 0.30 -2.54 6.10
CA ILE A 27 1.15 -1.72 5.25
C ILE A 27 0.30 -0.58 4.70
N MET A 28 0.82 0.63 4.84
CA MET A 28 0.17 1.87 4.43
C MET A 28 1.00 2.54 3.34
N GLU A 29 0.32 3.08 2.33
CA GLU A 29 0.90 3.85 1.26
C GLU A 29 0.03 5.07 0.96
N LEU A 30 0.60 6.26 1.13
CA LEU A 30 -0.10 7.55 1.01
C LEU A 30 0.72 8.52 0.17
N VAL A 31 0.08 9.58 -0.32
CA VAL A 31 0.79 10.71 -0.94
C VAL A 31 1.70 11.36 0.10
N ALA A 32 3.00 11.43 -0.18
CA ALA A 32 3.99 11.87 0.80
C ALA A 32 3.83 13.34 1.21
N LEU A 33 3.32 14.19 0.31
CA LEU A 33 3.17 15.63 0.55
C LEU A 33 1.89 15.98 1.31
N THR A 34 0.78 15.30 1.04
CA THR A 34 -0.54 15.63 1.58
C THR A 34 -1.00 14.66 2.67
N GLY A 35 -0.42 13.46 2.72
CA GLY A 35 -0.90 12.39 3.59
C GLY A 35 -2.27 11.82 3.20
N THR A 36 -2.80 12.22 2.04
CA THR A 36 -4.07 11.69 1.52
C THR A 36 -3.86 10.33 0.86
N ASN A 37 -4.97 9.63 0.63
CA ASN A 37 -5.00 8.55 -0.35
C ASN A 37 -4.54 9.05 -1.73
N LEU A 38 -4.17 8.10 -2.58
CA LEU A 38 -4.02 8.37 -4.01
C LEU A 38 -5.38 8.71 -4.61
N ILE A 39 -5.39 9.67 -5.53
CA ILE A 39 -6.60 10.14 -6.23
C ILE A 39 -6.58 9.50 -7.61
N ASP A 40 -7.71 8.94 -8.04
CA ASP A 40 -7.88 8.26 -9.34
C ASP A 40 -6.98 7.02 -9.56
N GLU A 41 -6.33 6.52 -8.51
CA GLU A 41 -5.57 5.27 -8.52
C GLU A 41 -5.53 4.63 -7.13
N THR A 42 -5.07 3.39 -7.07
CA THR A 42 -4.78 2.66 -5.82
C THR A 42 -3.35 2.14 -5.84
N PRO A 43 -2.68 2.00 -4.68
CA PRO A 43 -1.42 1.28 -4.62
C PRO A 43 -1.62 -0.22 -4.83
N TRP A 44 -2.79 -0.79 -4.50
CA TRP A 44 -2.98 -2.24 -4.39
C TRP A 44 -3.85 -2.79 -5.53
N ASP A 45 -3.37 -3.84 -6.21
CA ASP A 45 -4.17 -4.68 -7.11
C ASP A 45 -4.93 -5.70 -6.25
N ILE A 46 -6.16 -5.35 -5.86
CA ILE A 46 -6.99 -6.15 -4.95
C ILE A 46 -7.72 -7.24 -5.73
N ASN A 47 -8.17 -6.94 -6.95
CA ASN A 47 -8.93 -7.88 -7.75
C ASN A 47 -8.04 -8.88 -8.52
N GLY A 48 -6.73 -8.62 -8.63
CA GLY A 48 -5.73 -9.50 -9.23
C GLY A 48 -5.68 -9.45 -10.75
N ASP A 49 -6.24 -8.41 -11.39
CA ASP A 49 -6.27 -8.28 -12.85
C ASP A 49 -5.00 -7.65 -13.43
N GLY A 50 -4.08 -7.21 -12.57
CA GLY A 50 -2.82 -6.58 -12.94
C GLY A 50 -2.93 -5.10 -13.31
N LYS A 51 -4.10 -4.49 -13.10
CA LYS A 51 -4.33 -3.05 -13.16
C LYS A 51 -4.48 -2.51 -11.73
N PHE A 52 -4.47 -1.19 -11.63
CA PHE A 52 -4.56 -0.46 -10.37
C PHE A 52 -5.57 0.67 -10.58
N ASP A 53 -6.85 0.31 -10.60
CA ASP A 53 -7.93 1.21 -11.01
C ASP A 53 -9.13 1.17 -10.04
N GLU A 54 -10.23 1.81 -10.40
CA GLU A 54 -11.45 1.88 -9.57
C GLU A 54 -12.07 0.51 -9.27
N ASN A 55 -11.69 -0.56 -9.97
CA ASN A 55 -12.12 -1.92 -9.66
C ASN A 55 -11.38 -2.52 -8.46
N ASP A 56 -10.35 -1.84 -7.96
CA ASP A 56 -9.63 -2.19 -6.75
C ASP A 56 -10.09 -1.35 -5.54
N TYR A 57 -11.11 -0.51 -5.71
CA TYR A 57 -11.65 0.30 -4.61
C TYR A 57 -12.54 -0.55 -3.71
N VAL A 58 -12.65 -0.16 -2.45
CA VAL A 58 -13.62 -0.76 -1.53
C VAL A 58 -14.96 -0.05 -1.72
N THR A 59 -16.03 -0.84 -1.87
CA THR A 59 -17.40 -0.31 -1.88
C THR A 59 -17.91 -0.21 -0.45
N ASP A 60 -18.28 1.00 -0.03
CA ASP A 60 -19.02 1.25 1.20
C ASP A 60 -20.50 1.45 0.86
N SER A 61 -21.37 0.88 1.70
CA SER A 61 -22.82 1.01 1.59
C SER A 61 -23.36 2.22 2.37
N THR A 62 -22.50 3.19 2.68
CA THR A 62 -22.85 4.40 3.41
C THR A 62 -22.57 5.63 2.56
N ASP A 63 -23.46 6.62 2.67
CA ASP A 63 -23.34 7.93 2.04
C ASP A 63 -22.25 8.74 2.78
N VAL A 64 -20.99 8.57 2.36
CA VAL A 64 -19.83 9.19 3.03
C VAL A 64 -19.58 10.63 2.61
N ASP A 65 -20.13 11.08 1.47
CA ASP A 65 -19.92 12.42 0.93
C ASP A 65 -21.18 13.33 1.00
N GLY A 66 -22.34 12.74 1.31
CA GLY A 66 -23.62 13.42 1.50
C GLY A 66 -24.39 13.70 0.21
N ASP A 67 -24.09 13.01 -0.89
CA ASP A 67 -24.73 13.23 -2.20
C ASP A 67 -26.06 12.46 -2.38
N GLY A 68 -26.37 11.56 -1.46
CA GLY A 68 -27.58 10.73 -1.45
C GLY A 68 -27.46 9.41 -2.22
N ASP A 69 -26.30 9.09 -2.79
CA ASP A 69 -25.90 7.73 -3.16
C ASP A 69 -25.36 7.01 -1.91
N THR A 70 -25.75 5.75 -1.77
CA THR A 70 -25.26 4.90 -0.68
C THR A 70 -24.17 3.94 -1.17
N THR A 71 -23.72 4.05 -2.42
CA THR A 71 -22.77 3.11 -3.04
C THR A 71 -21.47 3.81 -3.34
N GLU A 72 -20.66 4.00 -2.31
CA GLU A 72 -19.45 4.79 -2.39
C GLU A 72 -18.23 3.93 -2.70
N LYS A 73 -17.45 4.33 -3.71
CA LYS A 73 -16.19 3.66 -4.08
C LYS A 73 -15.01 4.42 -3.50
N ILE A 74 -14.33 3.80 -2.54
CA ILE A 74 -13.26 4.43 -1.79
C ILE A 74 -11.91 3.83 -2.19
N PRO A 75 -10.95 4.63 -2.69
CA PRO A 75 -9.59 4.17 -2.93
C PRO A 75 -8.92 3.74 -1.62
N VAL A 76 -8.29 2.57 -1.63
CA VAL A 76 -7.64 2.03 -0.44
C VAL A 76 -6.20 2.49 -0.34
N SER A 77 -5.75 2.79 0.88
CA SER A 77 -4.34 3.15 1.16
C SER A 77 -3.63 2.17 2.07
N GLY A 78 -4.36 1.17 2.57
CA GLY A 78 -3.86 0.21 3.54
C GLY A 78 -4.19 -1.21 3.12
N LYS A 79 -3.22 -2.11 3.27
CA LYS A 79 -3.42 -3.55 3.16
C LYS A 79 -3.06 -4.21 4.50
N ARG A 80 -3.97 -5.03 5.03
CA ARG A 80 -3.74 -5.77 6.27
C ARG A 80 -2.73 -6.88 6.01
N SER A 81 -1.77 -7.03 6.93
CA SER A 81 -0.81 -8.12 6.88
C SER A 81 -1.49 -9.48 7.12
N GLU A 82 -1.13 -10.45 6.28
CA GLU A 82 -1.53 -11.85 6.42
C GLU A 82 -0.52 -12.65 7.27
N VAL A 83 0.65 -12.07 7.53
CA VAL A 83 1.78 -12.72 8.24
C VAL A 83 2.05 -12.11 9.63
N GLY A 84 1.06 -11.43 10.21
CA GLY A 84 1.16 -10.84 11.54
C GLY A 84 1.84 -9.47 11.53
N LEU A 85 2.71 -9.18 12.50
CA LEU A 85 3.44 -7.92 12.55
C LEU A 85 4.53 -7.90 11.48
N ILE A 86 4.49 -6.91 10.60
CA ILE A 86 5.46 -6.73 9.51
C ILE A 86 6.41 -5.57 9.81
N LYS A 87 7.60 -5.64 9.22
CA LYS A 87 8.55 -4.52 9.20
C LYS A 87 8.53 -3.83 7.83
N THR A 88 9.36 -2.80 7.68
CA THR A 88 9.54 -2.12 6.39
C THR A 88 9.79 -3.15 5.27
N PRO A 89 8.99 -3.13 4.19
CA PRO A 89 9.07 -4.11 3.11
C PRO A 89 10.39 -4.00 2.34
N GLY A 90 10.84 -5.13 1.79
CA GLY A 90 11.75 -5.14 0.65
C GLY A 90 10.97 -4.87 -0.62
N ILE A 91 11.46 -3.98 -1.49
CA ILE A 91 10.73 -3.56 -2.70
C ILE A 91 11.56 -3.89 -3.94
N ILE A 92 10.94 -4.57 -4.90
CA ILE A 92 11.51 -4.89 -6.20
C ILE A 92 10.65 -4.20 -7.27
N TYR A 93 11.28 -3.34 -8.06
CA TYR A 93 10.65 -2.70 -9.21
C TYR A 93 10.80 -3.57 -10.47
N THR A 94 9.73 -3.69 -11.22
CA THR A 94 9.70 -4.25 -12.58
C THR A 94 8.98 -3.25 -13.49
N ASP A 95 9.24 -3.28 -14.80
CA ASP A 95 8.94 -2.22 -15.78
C ASP A 95 7.62 -1.42 -15.61
N GLN A 96 6.57 -2.01 -15.03
CA GLN A 96 5.27 -1.34 -14.82
C GLN A 96 4.68 -1.49 -13.41
N ARG A 97 5.33 -2.20 -12.49
CA ARG A 97 4.77 -2.51 -11.15
C ARG A 97 5.85 -2.84 -10.13
N GLU A 98 5.52 -2.63 -8.86
CA GLU A 98 6.37 -2.99 -7.74
C GLU A 98 5.87 -4.26 -7.04
N TYR A 99 6.83 -5.02 -6.53
CA TYR A 99 6.59 -6.16 -5.67
C TYR A 99 7.17 -5.84 -4.30
N LYS A 100 6.31 -5.83 -3.28
CA LYS A 100 6.72 -5.74 -1.89
C LYS A 100 6.79 -7.12 -1.27
N PHE A 101 7.86 -7.37 -0.54
CA PHE A 101 8.05 -8.56 0.28
C PHE A 101 8.14 -8.13 1.74
N THR A 102 7.23 -8.65 2.56
CA THR A 102 7.18 -8.39 4.00
C THR A 102 7.35 -9.68 4.78
N SER A 103 8.39 -9.75 5.60
CA SER A 103 8.53 -10.80 6.61
C SER A 103 7.67 -10.45 7.83
N GLY A 104 6.88 -11.41 8.29
CA GLY A 104 5.97 -11.24 9.41
C GLY A 104 6.41 -11.96 10.69
N SER A 105 5.82 -11.57 11.82
CA SER A 105 6.07 -12.20 13.13
C SER A 105 5.57 -13.64 13.22
N SER A 106 4.67 -14.08 12.33
CA SER A 106 4.29 -15.49 12.21
C SER A 106 5.39 -16.37 11.59
N GLY A 107 6.48 -15.77 11.10
CA GLY A 107 7.54 -16.45 10.35
C GLY A 107 7.27 -16.56 8.85
N GLY A 108 6.11 -16.10 8.38
CA GLY A 108 5.75 -16.06 6.96
C GLY A 108 6.39 -14.90 6.19
N ILE A 109 6.40 -15.02 4.86
CA ILE A 109 6.72 -13.94 3.93
C ILE A 109 5.47 -13.70 3.08
N GLU A 110 4.99 -12.46 3.09
CA GLU A 110 3.90 -12.02 2.22
C GLU A 110 4.48 -11.26 1.03
N LYS A 111 3.92 -11.53 -0.17
CA LYS A 111 4.19 -10.80 -1.39
C LYS A 111 2.97 -9.95 -1.74
N THR A 112 3.18 -8.66 -1.96
CA THR A 112 2.14 -7.73 -2.42
C THR A 112 2.55 -7.14 -3.77
N VAL A 113 1.59 -7.10 -4.71
CA VAL A 113 1.75 -6.45 -6.02
C VAL A 113 1.15 -5.06 -5.91
N GLU A 114 1.85 -4.07 -6.46
CA GLU A 114 1.44 -2.68 -6.33
C GLU A 114 1.82 -1.82 -7.54
N SER A 115 1.14 -0.69 -7.67
CA SER A 115 1.47 0.32 -8.67
C SER A 115 2.81 0.98 -8.33
N SER A 116 3.55 1.42 -9.36
CA SER A 116 4.79 2.17 -9.15
C SER A 116 4.58 3.65 -9.42
N SER A 117 4.99 4.49 -8.48
CA SER A 117 5.13 5.94 -8.73
C SER A 117 6.46 6.33 -9.38
N ILE A 118 7.37 5.36 -9.57
CA ILE A 118 8.70 5.62 -10.09
C ILE A 118 8.67 5.62 -11.61
N LYS A 119 9.13 6.73 -12.19
CA LYS A 119 9.52 6.79 -13.61
C LYS A 119 10.97 6.31 -13.70
N PRO A 120 11.27 5.15 -14.31
CA PRO A 120 12.64 4.69 -14.45
C PRO A 120 13.45 5.64 -15.36
N GLY A 121 14.78 5.61 -15.22
CA GLY A 121 15.71 6.40 -16.03
C GLY A 121 16.40 7.54 -15.28
N ARG A 122 17.31 8.23 -15.97
CA ARG A 122 18.09 9.34 -15.42
C ARG A 122 17.17 10.54 -15.12
N GLN A 123 16.89 10.77 -13.84
CA GLN A 123 16.02 11.87 -13.40
C GLN A 123 16.71 13.23 -13.39
N SER A 124 18.04 13.26 -13.25
CA SER A 124 18.81 14.49 -13.37
C SER A 124 20.26 14.22 -13.81
N TRP A 125 20.86 15.23 -14.44
CA TRP A 125 22.29 15.32 -14.70
C TRP A 125 22.77 16.68 -14.21
N ARG A 126 23.93 16.70 -13.57
CA ARG A 126 24.66 17.92 -13.27
C ARG A 126 26.13 17.67 -13.53
N GLN A 127 26.68 18.36 -14.53
CA GLN A 127 28.12 18.40 -14.73
C GLN A 127 28.72 19.40 -13.74
N ILE A 128 29.72 18.94 -13.00
CA ILE A 128 30.51 19.78 -12.10
C ILE A 128 31.76 20.23 -12.88
N ARG A 129 32.13 21.50 -12.71
CA ARG A 129 33.35 22.08 -13.30
C ARG A 129 34.50 22.00 -12.30
#